data_AF-A0A4D5RZC8-F1
#
_entry.id   AF-A0A4D5RZC8-F1
#
_cell.length_a   1.000
_cell.length_b   1.000
_cell.length_c   1.000
_cell.angle_alpha   90.00
_cell.angle_beta   90.00
_cell.angle_gamma   90.00
#
_symmetry.space_group_name_H-M   'P 1'
#
loop_
_entity.id
_entity.type
_entity.pdbx_description
1 polymer ?
#
loop_
_entity_poly.entity_id
_entity_poly.type
_entity_poly.pdbx_seq_one_letter_code
_entity_poly.pdbx_strand_id
1 'polypeptide(L)'
;MDATGATSLLLNLLQISDSAFPTGSFAHSGGFEVAGQRGFIDSADKVEQFLVASLENVGSFMTPFMREAHQQWTNPEVIRSLDCKLSASLTNHVASRASIQQGRSLIQTACATYAAPQLVSLQDQIYDEELNGHQMTVSPTRKQPMIPIFIPFSQTFTAFHGGATHGI
;
A
#
# COMPACT_ATOMS: atom_id res chain seq x y z
N MET A 1 0.07 -2.18 -27.75
CA MET A 1 0.99 -1.37 -26.93
C MET A 1 2.32 -1.38 -27.64
N ASP A 2 2.86 -0.21 -27.97
CA ASP A 2 4.21 -0.08 -28.52
C ASP A 2 5.26 -0.34 -27.42
N ALA A 3 6.51 -0.60 -27.81
CA ALA A 3 7.60 -0.91 -26.88
C ALA A 3 7.84 0.25 -25.87
N THR A 4 7.60 1.48 -26.30
CA THR A 4 7.70 2.70 -25.48
C THR A 4 6.65 2.73 -24.37
N GLY A 5 5.39 2.38 -24.69
CA GLY A 5 4.32 2.27 -23.70
C GLY A 5 4.63 1.22 -22.64
N ALA A 6 5.07 0.01 -23.04
CA ALA A 6 5.41 -1.06 -22.11
C ALA A 6 6.57 -0.69 -21.17
N THR A 7 7.58 0.01 -21.68
CA THR A 7 8.73 0.48 -20.88
C THR A 7 8.30 1.53 -19.85
N SER A 8 7.44 2.47 -20.23
CA SER A 8 6.87 3.46 -19.30
C SER A 8 6.06 2.81 -18.19
N LEU A 9 5.27 1.77 -18.50
CA LEU A 9 4.53 1.01 -17.49
C LEU A 9 5.46 0.36 -16.46
N LEU A 10 6.51 -0.31 -16.93
CA LEU A 10 7.47 -0.98 -16.06
C LEU A 10 8.19 0.02 -15.13
N LEU A 11 8.58 1.18 -15.65
CA LEU A 11 9.24 2.21 -14.84
C LEU A 11 8.31 2.77 -13.75
N ASN A 12 7.04 3.01 -14.07
CA ASN A 12 6.06 3.44 -13.07
C ASN A 12 5.81 2.35 -12.00
N LEU A 13 5.78 1.08 -12.42
CA LEU A 13 5.66 -0.07 -11.51
C LEU A 13 6.83 -0.13 -10.53
N LEU A 14 8.05 0.01 -11.04
CA LEU A 14 9.25 0.02 -10.21
C LEU A 14 9.28 1.22 -9.27
N GLN A 15 8.90 2.41 -9.74
CA GLN A 15 8.90 3.62 -8.94
C GLN A 15 7.92 3.54 -7.76
N ILE A 16 6.70 3.03 -7.98
CA ILE A 16 5.69 2.93 -6.92
C ILE A 16 5.98 1.74 -5.97
N SER A 17 6.73 0.75 -6.44
CA SER A 17 7.21 -0.37 -5.60
C SER A 17 8.51 -0.07 -4.87
N ASP A 18 9.12 1.09 -5.11
CA ASP A 18 10.36 1.50 -4.47
C ASP A 18 10.10 1.81 -3.00
N SER A 19 10.95 1.31 -2.13
CA SER A 19 10.92 1.61 -0.69
C SER A 19 11.03 3.10 -0.39
N ALA A 20 11.72 3.89 -1.23
CA ALA A 20 11.84 5.34 -1.11
C ALA A 20 10.56 6.09 -1.53
N PHE A 21 9.56 5.38 -2.08
CA PHE A 21 8.29 5.99 -2.45
C PHE A 21 7.55 6.48 -1.18
N PRO A 22 7.12 7.75 -1.12
CA PRO A 22 6.75 8.41 0.13
C PRO A 22 5.35 8.02 0.62
N THR A 23 5.09 6.72 0.82
CA THR A 23 3.84 6.18 1.37
C THR A 23 3.83 6.11 2.90
N GLY A 24 4.99 6.24 3.55
CA GLY A 24 5.11 6.18 5.01
C GLY A 24 4.93 4.77 5.60
N SER A 25 5.05 3.72 4.79
CA SER A 25 4.92 2.31 5.20
C SER A 25 5.94 1.88 6.26
N PHE A 26 7.09 2.57 6.36
CA PHE A 26 8.10 2.34 7.40
C PHE A 26 7.63 2.61 8.84
N ALA A 27 6.53 3.35 9.03
CA ALA A 27 6.06 3.71 10.36
C ALA A 27 5.35 2.55 11.10
N HIS A 28 5.04 1.43 10.42
CA HIS A 28 4.29 0.33 11.00
C HIS A 28 5.00 -1.02 10.89
N SER A 29 5.39 -1.58 12.04
CA SER A 29 6.12 -2.85 12.11
C SER A 29 5.28 -4.10 11.87
N GLY A 30 3.99 -3.97 11.52
CA GLY A 30 3.10 -5.10 11.26
C GLY A 30 2.94 -6.08 12.43
N GLY A 31 3.31 -5.67 13.66
CA GLY A 31 3.33 -6.54 14.84
C GLY A 31 4.61 -7.38 15.00
N PHE A 32 5.57 -7.29 14.08
CA PHE A 32 6.84 -8.02 14.15
C PHE A 32 7.66 -7.64 15.38
N GLU A 33 7.76 -6.34 15.68
CA GLU A 33 8.51 -5.85 16.85
C GLU A 33 7.94 -6.39 18.16
N VAL A 34 6.60 -6.37 18.29
CA VAL A 34 5.91 -6.92 19.46
C VAL A 34 6.06 -8.44 19.53
N ALA A 35 6.04 -9.14 18.39
CA ALA A 35 6.27 -10.58 18.35
C ALA A 35 7.68 -10.95 18.81
N GLY A 36 8.70 -10.18 18.41
CA GLY A 36 10.07 -10.31 18.92
C GLY A 36 10.17 -10.01 20.43
N GLN A 37 9.61 -8.90 20.89
CA GLN A 37 9.61 -8.52 22.32
C GLN A 37 8.93 -9.55 23.22
N ARG A 38 7.93 -10.28 22.70
CA ARG A 38 7.23 -11.36 23.41
C ARG A 38 7.87 -12.74 23.26
N GLY A 39 8.99 -12.83 22.55
CA GLY A 39 9.73 -14.09 22.37
C GLY A 39 9.10 -15.05 21.37
N PHE A 40 8.18 -14.60 20.51
CA PHE A 40 7.62 -15.43 19.43
C PHE A 40 8.55 -15.58 18.23
N ILE A 41 9.56 -14.71 18.13
CA ILE A 41 10.55 -14.68 17.05
C ILE A 41 11.94 -14.74 17.69
N ASP A 42 12.49 -15.95 17.78
CA ASP A 42 13.79 -16.25 18.40
C ASP A 42 14.78 -16.93 17.43
N SER A 43 14.33 -17.27 16.22
CA SER A 43 15.14 -17.92 15.20
C SER A 43 14.82 -17.42 13.79
N ALA A 44 15.72 -17.67 12.84
CA ALA A 44 15.51 -17.35 11.43
C ALA A 44 14.27 -18.05 10.84
N ASP A 45 14.04 -19.32 11.21
CA ASP A 45 12.86 -20.08 10.77
C ASP A 45 11.55 -19.44 11.26
N LYS A 46 11.55 -18.86 12.47
CA LYS A 46 10.39 -18.15 13.01
C LYS A 46 10.16 -16.79 12.34
N VAL A 47 11.23 -16.11 11.94
CA VAL A 47 11.13 -14.92 11.09
C VAL A 47 10.48 -15.28 9.75
N GLU A 48 10.95 -16.33 9.09
CA GLU A 48 10.38 -16.78 7.81
C GLU A 48 8.89 -17.15 7.95
N GLN A 49 8.54 -17.95 8.96
CA GLN A 49 7.15 -18.32 9.25
C GLN A 49 6.27 -17.08 9.48
N PHE A 50 6.76 -16.10 10.25
CA PHE A 50 6.02 -14.86 10.49
C PHE A 50 5.81 -14.08 9.19
N LEU A 51 6.84 -13.97 8.34
CA LEU A 51 6.76 -13.26 7.08
C LEU A 51 5.79 -13.94 6.11
N VAL A 52 5.88 -15.26 5.95
CA VAL A 52 4.95 -16.04 5.10
C VAL A 52 3.51 -15.88 5.59
N ALA A 53 3.26 -16.08 6.89
CA ALA A 53 1.92 -15.93 7.44
C ALA A 53 1.38 -14.49 7.27
N SER A 54 2.24 -13.48 7.41
CA SER A 54 1.88 -12.07 7.19
C SER A 54 1.54 -11.80 5.72
N LEU A 55 2.34 -12.34 4.80
CA LEU A 55 2.10 -12.25 3.35
C LEU A 55 0.78 -12.90 2.95
N GLU A 56 0.53 -14.11 3.44
CA GLU A 56 -0.71 -14.85 3.18
C GLU A 56 -1.92 -14.10 3.75
N ASN A 57 -1.83 -13.63 5.00
CA ASN A 57 -2.92 -12.93 5.65
C ASN A 57 -3.33 -11.67 4.88
N VAL A 58 -2.36 -10.80 4.58
CA VAL A 58 -2.68 -9.55 3.89
C VAL A 58 -3.02 -9.81 2.43
N GLY A 59 -2.34 -10.74 1.76
CA GLY A 59 -2.65 -11.14 0.40
C GLY A 59 -4.09 -11.62 0.27
N SER A 60 -4.51 -12.60 1.09
CA SER A 60 -5.88 -13.13 1.07
C SER A 60 -6.92 -12.07 1.43
N PHE A 61 -6.61 -11.17 2.37
CA PHE A 61 -7.54 -10.14 2.81
C PHE A 61 -7.70 -9.00 1.80
N MET A 62 -6.60 -8.47 1.26
CA MET A 62 -6.61 -7.27 0.40
C MET A 62 -6.94 -7.57 -1.06
N THR A 63 -6.60 -8.75 -1.58
CA THR A 63 -6.83 -9.13 -2.99
C THR A 63 -8.27 -8.92 -3.48
N PRO A 64 -9.35 -9.31 -2.77
CA PRO A 64 -10.71 -9.06 -3.26
C PRO A 64 -11.03 -7.57 -3.38
N PHE A 65 -10.62 -6.75 -2.42
CA PHE A 65 -10.79 -5.29 -2.50
C PHE A 65 -9.98 -4.70 -3.65
N MET A 66 -8.76 -5.20 -3.88
CA MET A 66 -7.91 -4.80 -5.02
C MET A 66 -8.59 -5.03 -6.35
N ARG A 67 -9.09 -6.23 -6.54
CA ARG A 67 -9.75 -6.64 -7.76
C ARG A 67 -10.98 -5.77 -8.04
N GLU A 68 -11.85 -5.59 -7.05
CA GLU A 68 -13.10 -4.84 -7.22
C GLU A 68 -12.84 -3.35 -7.45
N ALA A 69 -11.94 -2.73 -6.68
CA ALA A 69 -11.59 -1.32 -6.87
C ALA A 69 -11.00 -1.08 -8.27
N HIS A 70 -10.14 -1.99 -8.75
CA HIS A 70 -9.60 -1.92 -10.11
C HIS A 70 -10.68 -2.09 -11.18
N GLN A 71 -11.64 -2.99 -11.00
CA GLN A 71 -12.70 -3.22 -11.99
C GLN A 71 -13.70 -2.06 -12.03
N GLN A 72 -13.94 -1.41 -10.90
CA GLN A 72 -15.01 -0.44 -10.70
C GLN A 72 -14.49 0.99 -10.45
N TRP A 73 -13.24 1.29 -10.80
CA TRP A 73 -12.59 2.59 -10.54
C TRP A 73 -13.34 3.81 -11.09
N THR A 74 -14.15 3.64 -12.15
CA THR A 74 -14.99 4.73 -12.70
C THR A 74 -16.28 4.96 -11.93
N ASN A 75 -16.64 4.07 -11.00
CA ASN A 75 -17.89 4.13 -10.25
C ASN A 75 -17.63 4.61 -8.81
N PRO A 76 -17.83 5.91 -8.51
CA PRO A 76 -17.48 6.49 -7.22
C PRO A 76 -18.26 5.86 -6.05
N GLU A 77 -19.50 5.45 -6.26
CA GLU A 77 -20.32 4.81 -5.22
C GLU A 77 -19.78 3.44 -4.81
N VAL A 78 -19.27 2.67 -5.78
CA VAL A 78 -18.64 1.38 -5.49
C VAL A 78 -17.33 1.59 -4.74
N ILE A 79 -16.53 2.58 -5.14
CA ILE A 79 -15.27 2.93 -4.47
C ILE A 79 -15.53 3.37 -3.02
N ARG A 80 -16.54 4.20 -2.79
CA ARG A 80 -17.00 4.59 -1.45
C ARG A 80 -17.46 3.40 -0.61
N SER A 81 -18.24 2.50 -1.21
CA SER A 81 -18.70 1.28 -0.52
C SER A 81 -17.53 0.36 -0.14
N LEU A 82 -16.54 0.20 -1.03
CA LEU A 82 -15.34 -0.61 -0.78
C LEU A 82 -14.48 -0.01 0.34
N ASP A 83 -14.29 1.31 0.34
CA ASP A 83 -13.54 2.02 1.39
C ASP A 83 -14.19 1.85 2.77
N CYS A 84 -15.51 2.01 2.84
CA CYS A 84 -16.28 1.79 4.07
C CYS A 84 -16.20 0.32 4.56
N LYS A 85 -16.34 -0.65 3.65
CA LYS A 85 -16.20 -2.08 3.98
C LYS A 85 -14.79 -2.41 4.48
N LEU A 86 -13.76 -1.83 3.86
CA LEU A 86 -12.37 -2.03 4.27
C LEU A 86 -12.12 -1.44 5.66
N SER A 87 -12.60 -0.22 5.92
CA SER A 87 -12.55 0.41 7.24
C SER A 87 -13.22 -0.45 8.32
N ALA A 88 -14.43 -0.96 8.05
CA ALA A 88 -15.15 -1.86 8.95
C ALA A 88 -14.46 -3.22 9.16
N SER A 89 -13.68 -3.68 8.18
CA SER A 89 -12.96 -4.96 8.24
C SER A 89 -11.61 -4.85 8.98
N LEU A 90 -11.02 -3.64 9.04
CA LEU A 90 -9.79 -3.36 9.77
C LEU A 90 -10.08 -3.02 11.24
N THR A 91 -10.43 -4.04 12.03
CA THR A 91 -10.77 -3.90 13.46
C THR A 91 -9.60 -3.43 14.34
N ASN A 92 -8.36 -3.59 13.88
CA ASN A 92 -7.18 -3.08 14.55
C ASN A 92 -6.94 -1.60 14.18
N HIS A 93 -7.11 -0.70 15.14
CA HIS A 93 -6.88 0.74 14.97
C HIS A 93 -5.49 1.09 14.42
N VAL A 94 -4.45 0.30 14.73
CA VAL A 94 -3.09 0.49 14.20
C VAL A 94 -3.07 0.19 12.70
N ALA A 95 -3.67 -0.92 12.28
CA ALA A 95 -3.73 -1.32 10.87
C ALA A 95 -4.63 -0.39 10.05
N SER A 96 -5.74 0.05 10.63
CA SER A 96 -6.65 1.04 10.01
C SER A 96 -5.93 2.38 9.79
N ARG A 97 -5.28 2.93 10.83
CA ARG A 97 -4.48 4.15 10.70
C ARG A 97 -3.34 4.03 9.70
N ALA A 98 -2.62 2.91 9.71
CA ALA A 98 -1.56 2.63 8.75
C ALA A 98 -2.09 2.69 7.31
N SER A 99 -3.23 2.04 7.07
CA SER A 99 -3.86 1.95 5.75
C SER A 99 -4.36 3.30 5.24
N ILE A 100 -4.97 4.12 6.11
CA ILE A 100 -5.39 5.49 5.79
C ILE A 100 -4.18 6.37 5.49
N GLN A 101 -3.16 6.33 6.35
CA GLN A 101 -1.96 7.15 6.15
C GLN A 101 -1.28 6.82 4.82
N GLN A 102 -1.15 5.52 4.49
CA GLN A 102 -0.56 5.08 3.23
C GLN A 102 -1.39 5.54 2.03
N GLY A 103 -2.72 5.47 2.09
CA GLY A 103 -3.59 5.95 1.01
C GLY A 103 -3.56 7.45 0.81
N ARG A 104 -3.53 8.23 1.90
CA ARG A 104 -3.41 9.70 1.85
C ARG A 104 -2.07 10.12 1.23
N SER A 105 -0.98 9.49 1.65
CA SER A 105 0.34 9.78 1.07
C SER A 105 0.44 9.37 -0.40
N LEU A 106 -0.19 8.25 -0.77
CA LEU A 106 -0.27 7.80 -2.16
C LEU A 106 -1.04 8.79 -3.04
N ILE A 107 -2.23 9.26 -2.61
CA ILE A 107 -3.01 10.21 -3.43
C ILE A 107 -2.28 11.54 -3.56
N GLN A 108 -1.66 12.04 -2.49
CA GLN A 108 -0.85 13.26 -2.52
C GLN A 108 0.28 13.16 -3.55
N THR A 109 1.01 12.04 -3.55
CA THR A 109 2.12 11.81 -4.49
C THR A 109 1.60 11.65 -5.92
N ALA A 110 0.49 10.94 -6.11
CA ALA A 110 -0.13 10.74 -7.41
C ALA A 110 -0.63 12.06 -8.01
N CYS A 111 -1.28 12.92 -7.23
CA CYS A 111 -1.70 14.27 -7.66
C CYS A 111 -0.51 15.16 -8.02
N ALA A 112 0.61 15.06 -7.29
CA ALA A 112 1.82 15.83 -7.59
C ALA A 112 2.54 15.33 -8.86
N THR A 113 2.42 14.04 -9.18
CA THR A 113 3.15 13.39 -10.29
C THR A 113 2.34 13.39 -11.59
N TYR A 114 1.01 13.19 -11.51
CA TYR A 114 0.14 12.99 -12.66
C TYR A 114 -0.91 14.11 -12.77
N ALA A 115 -0.97 14.75 -13.94
CA ALA A 115 -2.01 15.72 -14.26
C ALA A 115 -3.34 15.03 -14.63
N ALA A 116 -4.04 14.50 -13.62
CA ALA A 116 -5.32 13.81 -13.78
C ALA A 116 -6.41 14.41 -12.86
N PRO A 117 -7.45 15.07 -13.41
CA PRO A 117 -8.53 15.67 -12.63
C PRO A 117 -9.26 14.69 -11.71
N GLN A 118 -9.30 13.41 -12.09
CA GLN A 118 -9.92 12.35 -11.29
C GLN A 118 -9.18 12.10 -9.97
N LEU A 119 -7.85 12.26 -9.95
CA LEU A 119 -7.06 12.12 -8.72
C LEU A 119 -7.31 13.30 -7.78
N VAL A 120 -7.44 14.52 -8.31
CA VAL A 120 -7.77 15.71 -7.52
C VAL A 120 -9.17 15.56 -6.90
N SER A 121 -10.17 15.14 -7.67
CA SER A 121 -11.51 14.90 -7.13
C SER A 121 -11.54 13.82 -6.05
N LEU A 122 -10.75 12.75 -6.20
CA LEU A 122 -10.61 11.72 -5.17
C LEU A 122 -9.90 12.25 -3.92
N GLN A 123 -8.88 13.08 -4.11
CA GLN A 123 -8.18 13.76 -3.03
C GLN A 123 -9.13 14.66 -2.22
N ASP A 124 -9.95 15.46 -2.90
CA ASP A 124 -10.94 16.33 -2.26
C ASP A 124 -11.92 15.51 -1.42
N GLN A 125 -12.47 14.41 -1.95
CA GLN A 125 -13.36 13.50 -1.20
C GLN A 125 -12.71 12.91 0.07
N ILE A 126 -11.39 12.68 0.05
CA ILE A 126 -10.64 12.20 1.23
C ILE A 126 -10.39 13.32 2.25
N TYR A 127 -10.25 14.57 1.81
CA TYR A 127 -10.09 15.72 2.71
C TYR A 127 -11.41 16.24 3.28
N ASP A 128 -12.50 16.10 2.52
CA ASP A 128 -13.88 16.42 2.92
C ASP A 128 -14.51 15.32 3.79
N GLU A 129 -13.74 14.29 4.15
CA GLU A 129 -14.15 13.15 4.98
C GLU A 129 -15.29 12.30 4.39
N GLU A 130 -15.55 12.39 3.09
CA GLU A 130 -16.49 11.51 2.38
C GLU A 130 -15.92 10.09 2.20
N LEU A 131 -14.59 9.98 2.20
CA LEU A 131 -13.84 8.73 2.14
C LEU A 131 -12.81 8.70 3.28
N ASN A 132 -12.59 7.51 3.86
CA ASN A 132 -11.53 7.31 4.84
C ASN A 132 -10.14 7.45 4.18
N GLY A 133 -10.04 7.09 2.89
CA GLY A 133 -8.82 7.23 2.10
C GLY A 133 -7.84 6.08 2.32
N HIS A 134 -8.34 4.85 2.41
CA HIS A 134 -7.49 3.67 2.47
C HIS A 134 -6.65 3.52 1.19
N GLN A 135 -5.43 2.99 1.31
CA GLN A 135 -4.50 2.76 0.18
C GLN A 135 -5.13 2.07 -1.03
N MET A 136 -6.15 1.24 -0.80
CA MET A 136 -6.83 0.45 -1.80
C MET A 136 -7.73 1.28 -2.72
N THR A 137 -8.32 2.33 -2.15
CA THR A 137 -9.31 3.20 -2.78
C THR A 137 -8.66 4.16 -3.79
N VAL A 138 -7.33 4.30 -3.69
CA VAL A 138 -6.49 5.32 -4.37
C VAL A 138 -5.76 4.76 -5.61
N SER A 139 -6.25 3.67 -6.21
CA SER A 139 -5.58 3.07 -7.38
C SER A 139 -5.94 3.81 -8.69
N PRO A 140 -4.95 4.20 -9.53
CA PRO A 140 -5.23 4.97 -10.72
C PRO A 140 -5.84 4.14 -11.86
N THR A 141 -6.58 4.88 -12.69
CA THR A 141 -7.42 4.48 -13.83
C THR A 141 -6.83 3.46 -14.81
N ARG A 142 -7.70 2.76 -15.57
CA ARG A 142 -7.41 1.74 -16.63
C ARG A 142 -6.33 2.07 -17.68
N LYS A 143 -5.90 3.33 -17.79
CA LYS A 143 -4.80 3.76 -18.69
C LYS A 143 -3.42 3.72 -18.02
N GLN A 144 -3.37 3.48 -16.72
CA GLN A 144 -2.18 3.19 -15.94
C GLN A 144 -2.29 1.76 -15.40
N PRO A 145 -1.19 0.99 -15.38
CA PRO A 145 -1.25 -0.42 -15.10
C PRO A 145 -1.47 -0.63 -13.60
N MET A 146 -2.27 -1.64 -13.31
CA MET A 146 -2.50 -2.26 -12.01
C MET A 146 -1.19 -2.40 -11.21
N ILE A 147 -1.10 -1.69 -10.09
CA ILE A 147 -0.10 -2.00 -9.05
C ILE A 147 -0.88 -2.44 -7.83
N PRO A 148 -0.88 -3.74 -7.49
CA PRO A 148 -1.25 -4.14 -6.15
C PRO A 148 -0.20 -3.53 -5.22
N ILE A 149 -0.50 -2.36 -4.64
CA ILE A 149 0.30 -1.79 -3.57
C ILE A 149 0.04 -2.64 -2.34
N PHE A 150 0.83 -3.69 -2.25
CA PHE A 150 1.14 -4.34 -1.01
C PHE A 150 2.64 -4.23 -0.88
N ILE A 151 3.10 -3.30 -0.04
CA ILE A 151 4.46 -3.36 0.49
C ILE A 151 4.36 -4.28 1.70
N PRO A 152 4.67 -5.58 1.56
CA PRO A 152 4.89 -6.38 2.74
C PRO A 152 6.06 -5.82 3.52
N PHE A 153 5.95 -6.01 4.84
CA PHE A 153 6.95 -5.75 5.87
C PHE A 153 8.40 -6.24 5.53
N SER A 154 8.56 -7.07 4.50
CA SER A 154 9.84 -7.64 4.05
C SER A 154 10.84 -6.62 3.49
N GLN A 155 10.46 -5.37 3.19
CA GLN A 155 11.43 -4.35 2.77
C GLN A 155 12.12 -3.60 3.92
N THR A 156 11.76 -3.89 5.18
CA THR A 156 12.49 -3.36 6.36
C THR A 156 13.93 -3.90 6.43
N PHE A 157 14.22 -5.05 5.81
CA PHE A 157 15.53 -5.70 5.94
C PHE A 157 16.58 -5.22 4.91
N THR A 158 16.17 -4.88 3.69
CA THR A 158 17.11 -4.49 2.63
C THR A 158 17.76 -3.12 2.87
N ALA A 159 17.05 -2.19 3.52
CA ALA A 159 17.61 -0.89 3.91
C ALA A 159 18.56 -0.99 5.13
N PHE A 160 18.37 -1.98 6.02
CA PHE A 160 19.23 -2.15 7.19
C PHE A 160 20.63 -2.71 6.82
N HIS A 161 20.73 -3.48 5.74
CA HIS A 161 22.02 -3.98 5.23
C HIS A 161 22.70 -3.06 4.20
N GLY A 162 21.97 -2.10 3.61
CA GLY A 162 22.55 -1.10 2.70
C GLY A 162 23.20 0.10 3.40
N GLY A 163 22.83 0.38 4.66
CA GLY A 163 23.32 1.53 5.44
C GLY A 163 24.45 1.23 6.44
N ALA A 164 24.85 -0.03 6.61
CA ALA A 164 25.79 -0.46 7.65
C ALA A 164 27.18 -0.90 7.13
N THR A 165 27.64 -0.35 6.00
CA THR A 165 29.02 -0.58 5.51
C THR A 165 29.84 0.71 5.30
N HIS A 166 29.39 1.86 5.81
CA HIS A 166 30.22 3.06 5.93
C HIS A 166 30.04 3.71 7.31
N GLY A 167 30.98 3.41 8.21
CA GLY A 167 31.12 4.06 9.51
C GLY A 167 30.58 3.22 10.66
N ILE A 168 31.38 2.30 11.20
CA ILE A 168 32.29 2.49 12.35
C ILE A 168 33.30 1.33 12.32
#